data_AF-A0A357CWH5-F1
#
_entry.id   AF-A0A357CWH5-F1
#
_cell.length_a   1.000
_cell.length_b   1.000
_cell.length_c   1.000
_cell.angle_alpha   90.00
_cell.angle_beta   90.00
_cell.angle_gamma   90.00
#
_symmetry.space_group_name_H-M   'P 1'
#
loop_
_entity.id
_entity.type
_entity.pdbx_description
1 polymer ?
#
loop_
_entity_poly.entity_id
_entity_poly.type
_entity_poly.pdbx_seq_one_letter_code
_entity_poly.pdbx_strand_id
1 'polypeptide(L)'
;TIDKLYEMGKKVSESNKGLPQVTYENGTFGLITQTYDGIASMISFNQKMITKDADDYPILNIQNEETYDKFEKVFNLMTDTNNSLIAEKLESKWSTAVYDKANSAFFSGRGLFQYNKLAYVQKIIDADVEFSYGVLPLPKYDENQEKYYAACTTYMAQFLAIPITVPTADLEIIGYALELMGYYGKELLTPAFYEITMKAKKMDDAQSEEMLDIIFGNKVFDLASVFNYDNALYLYTNIIGSGTNTLASSAESRATAIQKTVDDSIEKFKAIEQ
;
A
#
# COMPACT_ATOMS: atom_id res chain seq x y z
N THR A 1 5.19 1.27 15.44
CA THR A 1 5.44 2.45 14.58
C THR A 1 6.45 2.09 13.51
N ILE A 2 6.65 2.95 12.50
CA ILE A 2 7.68 2.73 11.48
C ILE A 2 9.09 2.70 12.10
N ASP A 3 9.33 3.52 13.13
CA ASP A 3 10.60 3.55 13.85
C ASP A 3 10.91 2.20 14.50
N LYS A 4 9.90 1.56 15.10
CA LYS A 4 10.06 0.23 15.71
C LYS A 4 10.31 -0.85 14.69
N LEU A 5 9.60 -0.81 13.55
CA LEU A 5 9.85 -1.71 12.43
C LEU A 5 11.30 -1.59 11.96
N TYR A 6 11.78 -0.35 11.79
CA TYR A 6 13.14 -0.09 11.33
C TYR A 6 14.20 -0.54 12.36
N GLU A 7 13.99 -0.27 13.65
CA GLU A 7 14.85 -0.73 14.74
C GLU A 7 14.95 -2.27 14.78
N MET A 8 13.82 -2.96 14.68
CA MET A 8 13.77 -4.43 14.67
C MET A 8 14.44 -5.00 13.43
N GLY A 9 14.20 -4.40 12.26
CA GLY A 9 14.82 -4.79 11.01
C GLY A 9 16.34 -4.71 11.06
N LYS A 10 16.90 -3.61 11.60
CA LYS A 10 18.36 -3.44 11.70
C LYS A 10 19.04 -4.50 12.57
N LYS A 11 18.35 -5.02 13.60
CA LYS A 11 18.92 -6.03 14.51
C LYS A 11 19.10 -7.40 13.86
N VAL A 12 18.29 -7.71 12.85
CA VAL A 12 18.31 -9.02 12.17
C VAL A 12 18.98 -8.98 10.80
N SER A 13 19.19 -7.79 10.26
CA SER A 13 19.70 -7.63 8.91
C SER A 13 21.18 -8.00 8.84
N GLU A 14 21.46 -9.02 8.05
CA GLU A 14 22.81 -9.41 7.61
C GLU A 14 22.86 -9.34 6.08
N SER A 15 22.36 -8.24 5.52
CA SER A 15 22.34 -8.01 4.09
C SER A 15 23.78 -7.96 3.56
N ASN A 16 24.04 -8.65 2.44
CA ASN A 16 25.27 -8.47 1.64
C ASN A 16 26.57 -8.88 2.34
N LYS A 17 26.55 -9.71 3.40
CA LYS A 17 27.77 -10.13 4.11
C LYS A 17 28.73 -10.86 3.15
N GLY A 18 29.73 -10.13 2.66
CA GLY A 18 30.72 -10.60 1.68
C GLY A 18 30.35 -10.41 0.20
N LEU A 19 29.27 -9.69 -0.14
CA LEU A 19 28.83 -9.48 -1.51
C LEU A 19 28.92 -8.00 -1.93
N PRO A 20 29.28 -7.71 -3.20
CA PRO A 20 29.40 -6.34 -3.71
C PRO A 20 28.06 -5.64 -3.94
N GLN A 21 26.95 -6.39 -3.94
CA GLN A 21 25.62 -5.90 -4.28
C GLN A 21 24.54 -6.68 -3.54
N VAL A 22 23.36 -6.06 -3.40
CA VAL A 22 22.17 -6.70 -2.86
C VAL A 22 21.71 -7.82 -3.77
N THR A 23 21.57 -9.02 -3.23
CA THR A 23 21.05 -10.20 -3.93
C THR A 23 19.87 -10.77 -3.18
N TYR A 24 18.87 -11.32 -3.86
CA TYR A 24 17.79 -12.07 -3.20
C TYR A 24 18.22 -13.49 -2.80
N GLU A 25 19.32 -13.99 -3.35
CA GLU A 25 19.83 -15.34 -3.12
C GLU A 25 20.63 -15.47 -1.83
N ASN A 26 21.08 -14.36 -1.24
CA ASN A 26 21.87 -14.34 -0.01
C ASN A 26 21.45 -13.19 0.90
N GLY A 27 21.74 -13.32 2.20
CA GLY A 27 21.48 -12.30 3.21
C GLY A 27 20.12 -12.43 3.89
N THR A 28 19.97 -11.72 5.00
CA THR A 28 18.73 -11.58 5.78
C THR A 28 18.36 -10.11 5.81
N PHE A 29 17.08 -9.80 5.59
CA PHE A 29 16.56 -8.45 5.45
C PHE A 29 15.55 -8.15 6.54
N GLY A 30 15.64 -6.97 7.13
CA GLY A 30 14.65 -6.44 8.05
C GLY A 30 13.33 -6.16 7.35
N LEU A 31 13.38 -5.67 6.11
CA LEU A 31 12.20 -5.38 5.30
C LEU A 31 12.37 -5.86 3.86
N ILE A 32 11.40 -6.61 3.35
CA ILE A 32 11.23 -6.89 1.92
C ILE A 32 10.07 -6.04 1.41
N THR A 33 10.31 -5.27 0.35
CA THR A 33 9.38 -4.26 -0.14
C THR A 33 9.52 -4.01 -1.64
N GLN A 34 8.66 -3.17 -2.19
CA GLN A 34 8.71 -2.66 -3.56
C GLN A 34 8.56 -1.14 -3.52
N THR A 35 9.05 -0.46 -4.54
CA THR A 35 9.01 1.02 -4.61
C THR A 35 7.58 1.58 -4.48
N TYR A 36 6.58 0.85 -4.96
CA TYR A 36 5.17 1.21 -4.80
C TYR A 36 4.73 1.31 -3.33
N ASP A 37 5.34 0.55 -2.42
CA ASP A 37 4.92 0.56 -1.01
C ASP A 37 5.20 1.90 -0.30
N GLY A 38 5.93 2.82 -0.95
CA GLY A 38 6.06 4.19 -0.52
C GLY A 38 4.71 4.90 -0.40
N ILE A 39 3.82 4.72 -1.39
CA ILE A 39 2.48 5.32 -1.33
C ILE A 39 1.62 4.69 -0.26
N ALA A 40 1.73 3.36 -0.10
CA ALA A 40 1.01 2.63 0.93
C ALA A 40 1.44 3.08 2.34
N SER A 41 2.73 3.32 2.53
CA SER A 41 3.29 3.84 3.79
C SER A 41 2.79 5.25 4.09
N MET A 42 2.78 6.15 3.11
CA MET A 42 2.24 7.50 3.29
C MET A 42 0.75 7.48 3.66
N ILE A 43 -0.05 6.65 3.00
CA ILE A 43 -1.45 6.44 3.35
C ILE A 43 -1.59 5.88 4.78
N SER A 44 -0.73 4.95 5.20
CA SER A 44 -0.74 4.41 6.56
C SER A 44 -0.48 5.46 7.64
N PHE A 45 0.17 6.57 7.27
CA PHE A 45 0.45 7.73 8.12
C PHE A 45 -0.65 8.80 8.05
N ASN A 46 -1.81 8.45 7.47
CA ASN A 46 -2.89 9.38 7.15
C ASN A 46 -2.45 10.53 6.23
N GLN A 47 -1.39 10.34 5.44
CA GLN A 47 -0.87 11.34 4.52
C GLN A 47 -1.29 11.01 3.09
N LYS A 48 -2.47 11.50 2.70
CA LYS A 48 -2.93 11.43 1.32
C LYS A 48 -2.41 12.62 0.53
N MET A 49 -2.05 12.41 -0.72
CA MET A 49 -1.72 13.47 -1.67
C MET A 49 -2.94 14.31 -2.03
N ILE A 50 -4.16 13.74 -2.04
CA ILE A 50 -5.39 14.52 -2.18
C ILE A 50 -6.19 14.48 -0.87
N THR A 51 -6.48 15.66 -0.35
CA THR A 51 -7.42 15.89 0.78
C THR A 51 -8.62 16.68 0.29
N LYS A 52 -9.43 17.21 1.23
CA LYS A 52 -10.56 18.07 0.92
C LYS A 52 -10.42 19.43 1.60
N ASP A 53 -10.96 20.46 0.97
CA ASP A 53 -11.12 21.78 1.57
C ASP A 53 -12.40 21.87 2.44
N ALA A 54 -12.76 23.08 2.87
CA ALA A 54 -13.93 23.34 3.70
C ALA A 54 -15.27 23.09 2.98
N ASP A 55 -15.27 23.11 1.65
CA ASP A 55 -16.45 22.91 0.80
C ASP A 55 -16.53 21.46 0.26
N ASP A 56 -15.72 20.55 0.82
CA ASP A 56 -15.60 19.13 0.44
C ASP A 56 -15.00 18.90 -0.96
N TYR A 57 -14.38 19.90 -1.59
CA TYR A 57 -13.70 19.75 -2.88
C TYR A 57 -12.30 19.15 -2.72
N PRO A 58 -11.86 18.28 -3.65
CA PRO A 58 -10.53 17.69 -3.60
C PRO A 58 -9.45 18.74 -3.85
N ILE A 59 -8.43 18.75 -2.98
CA ILE A 59 -7.27 19.64 -3.08
C ILE A 59 -5.96 18.87 -2.85
N LEU A 60 -4.88 19.34 -3.47
CA LEU A 60 -3.56 18.79 -3.33
C LEU A 60 -2.97 19.06 -1.93
N ASN A 61 -2.35 18.04 -1.34
CA ASN A 61 -1.79 18.03 0.01
C ASN A 61 -0.38 17.40 0.03
N ILE A 62 0.54 17.99 -0.73
CA ILE A 62 1.93 17.49 -0.81
C ILE A 62 3.00 18.51 -0.43
N GLN A 63 2.67 19.81 -0.38
CA GLN A 63 3.61 20.88 -0.10
C GLN A 63 3.53 21.34 1.36
N ASN A 64 3.82 20.45 2.30
CA ASN A 64 3.83 20.77 3.73
C ASN A 64 4.90 19.94 4.48
N GLU A 65 5.39 20.49 5.59
CA GLU A 65 6.44 19.89 6.42
C GLU A 65 6.06 18.48 6.90
N GLU A 66 4.80 18.29 7.33
CA GLU A 66 4.32 16.99 7.79
C GLU A 66 4.46 15.90 6.70
N THR A 67 4.18 16.24 5.43
CA THR A 67 4.39 15.31 4.30
C THR A 67 5.86 14.97 4.12
N TYR A 68 6.73 15.97 4.22
CA TYR A 68 8.17 15.79 4.02
C TYR A 68 8.80 14.94 5.12
N ASP A 69 8.47 15.23 6.38
CA ASP A 69 8.97 14.50 7.56
C ASP A 69 8.50 13.03 7.54
N LYS A 70 7.22 12.81 7.24
CA LYS A 70 6.65 11.47 7.09
C LYS A 70 7.33 10.69 5.98
N PHE A 71 7.51 11.31 4.82
CA PHE A 71 8.15 10.65 3.68
C PHE A 71 9.63 10.39 3.94
N GLU A 72 10.34 11.25 4.65
CA GLU A 72 11.75 11.02 5.01
C GLU A 72 11.91 9.71 5.78
N LYS A 73 11.03 9.40 6.74
CA LYS A 73 11.06 8.10 7.45
C LYS A 73 10.85 6.91 6.50
N VAL A 74 9.87 7.02 5.60
CA VAL A 74 9.58 5.98 4.59
C VAL A 74 10.79 5.78 3.68
N PHE A 75 11.32 6.87 3.15
CA PHE A 75 12.47 6.88 2.26
C PHE A 75 13.68 6.24 2.94
N ASN A 76 14.05 6.71 4.14
CA ASN A 76 15.20 6.20 4.88
C ASN A 76 15.08 4.70 5.19
N LEU A 77 13.91 4.23 5.64
CA LEU A 77 13.67 2.80 5.86
C LEU A 77 13.82 2.01 4.55
N MET A 78 13.11 2.41 3.50
CA MET A 78 13.05 1.61 2.27
C MET A 78 14.36 1.61 1.51
N THR A 79 15.07 2.74 1.46
CA THR A 79 16.32 2.88 0.68
C THR A 79 17.58 2.46 1.45
N ASP A 80 17.49 2.15 2.74
CA ASP A 80 18.60 1.56 3.49
C ASP A 80 18.86 0.13 3.02
N THR A 81 19.77 -0.03 2.06
CA THR A 81 20.13 -1.33 1.46
C THR A 81 20.84 -2.27 2.43
N ASN A 82 21.20 -1.81 3.63
CA ASN A 82 21.70 -2.67 4.70
C ASN A 82 20.59 -3.30 5.54
N ASN A 83 19.34 -2.86 5.34
CA ASN A 83 18.17 -3.33 6.07
C ASN A 83 17.08 -3.87 5.12
N SER A 84 16.91 -3.21 3.98
CA SER A 84 15.75 -3.36 3.12
C SER A 84 16.11 -3.93 1.75
N LEU A 85 15.33 -4.91 1.30
CA LEU A 85 15.35 -5.43 -0.06
C LEU A 85 14.21 -4.80 -0.85
N ILE A 86 14.53 -3.86 -1.75
CA ILE A 86 13.58 -3.32 -2.72
C ILE A 86 13.59 -4.20 -3.96
N ALA A 87 12.44 -4.79 -4.31
CA ALA A 87 12.31 -5.67 -5.48
C ALA A 87 12.90 -5.04 -6.76
N GLU A 88 12.52 -3.81 -7.09
CA GLU A 88 12.96 -3.10 -8.29
C GLU A 88 14.46 -2.72 -8.32
N LYS A 89 15.23 -3.04 -7.29
CA LYS A 89 16.70 -2.92 -7.27
C LYS A 89 17.41 -4.23 -7.66
N LEU A 90 16.70 -5.35 -7.78
CA LEU A 90 17.29 -6.66 -8.11
C LEU A 90 17.64 -6.81 -9.59
N GLU A 91 16.72 -6.46 -10.50
CA GLU A 91 16.90 -6.54 -11.96
C GLU A 91 15.89 -5.63 -12.69
N SER A 92 15.63 -5.86 -13.98
CA SER A 92 14.69 -5.08 -14.81
C SER A 92 13.39 -4.75 -14.07
N LYS A 93 13.10 -3.45 -13.92
CA LYS A 93 12.00 -2.94 -13.08
C LYS A 93 10.62 -3.49 -13.51
N TRP A 94 9.71 -3.61 -12.56
CA TRP A 94 8.26 -3.81 -12.80
C TRP A 94 7.85 -5.13 -13.49
N SER A 95 8.57 -6.24 -13.25
CA SER A 95 8.19 -7.55 -13.79
C SER A 95 7.77 -8.53 -12.69
N THR A 96 6.86 -9.44 -13.01
CA THR A 96 6.44 -10.53 -12.10
C THR A 96 7.63 -11.32 -11.55
N ALA A 97 8.63 -11.59 -12.39
CA ALA A 97 9.83 -12.34 -12.02
C ALA A 97 10.63 -11.63 -10.90
N VAL A 98 10.74 -10.30 -10.96
CA VAL A 98 11.45 -9.52 -9.94
C VAL A 98 10.75 -9.59 -8.59
N TYR A 99 9.43 -9.47 -8.60
CA TYR A 99 8.64 -9.57 -7.37
C TYR A 99 8.72 -10.98 -6.79
N ASP A 100 8.58 -12.02 -7.60
CA ASP A 100 8.71 -13.41 -7.14
C ASP A 100 10.12 -13.71 -6.58
N LYS A 101 11.18 -13.10 -7.14
CA LYS A 101 12.54 -13.17 -6.56
C LYS A 101 12.62 -12.51 -5.19
N ALA A 102 12.15 -11.27 -5.04
CA ALA A 102 12.14 -10.59 -3.74
C ALA A 102 11.32 -11.38 -2.71
N ASN A 103 10.18 -11.91 -3.13
CA ASN A 103 9.31 -12.75 -2.31
C ASN A 103 9.98 -14.05 -1.87
N SER A 104 10.78 -14.68 -2.74
CA SER A 104 11.49 -15.92 -2.41
C SER A 104 12.42 -15.74 -1.21
N ALA A 105 12.97 -14.53 -0.99
CA ALA A 105 13.75 -14.24 0.21
C ALA A 105 12.89 -14.36 1.48
N PHE A 106 11.63 -13.90 1.45
CA PHE A 106 10.70 -14.09 2.57
C PHE A 106 10.35 -15.57 2.75
N PHE A 107 10.03 -16.28 1.67
CA PHE A 107 9.66 -17.71 1.71
C PHE A 107 10.77 -18.62 2.23
N SER A 108 12.03 -18.21 2.06
CA SER A 108 13.18 -18.89 2.65
C SER A 108 13.49 -18.48 4.10
N GLY A 109 12.61 -17.73 4.77
CA GLY A 109 12.78 -17.29 6.16
C GLY A 109 13.82 -16.18 6.34
N ARG A 110 14.13 -15.42 5.29
CA ARG A 110 15.19 -14.39 5.29
C ARG A 110 14.66 -12.96 5.29
N GLY A 111 13.37 -12.77 5.54
CA GLY A 111 12.76 -11.46 5.74
C GLY A 111 12.03 -11.41 7.08
N LEU A 112 12.33 -10.42 7.93
CA LEU A 112 11.57 -10.23 9.17
C LEU A 112 10.19 -9.62 8.91
N PHE A 113 10.15 -8.57 8.09
CA PHE A 113 8.91 -7.97 7.62
C PHE A 113 8.83 -8.01 6.11
N GLN A 114 7.61 -8.16 5.60
CA GLN A 114 7.32 -8.00 4.19
C GLN A 114 6.08 -7.14 4.02
N TYR A 115 6.20 -6.06 3.24
CA TYR A 115 5.04 -5.33 2.77
C TYR A 115 4.40 -6.07 1.61
N ASN A 116 3.11 -6.38 1.74
CA ASN A 116 2.35 -7.02 0.67
C ASN A 116 0.84 -6.79 0.83
N LYS A 117 0.11 -7.14 -0.22
CA LYS A 117 -1.36 -7.20 -0.22
C LYS A 117 -1.83 -8.48 0.49
N LEU A 118 -2.99 -8.43 1.12
CA LEU A 118 -3.57 -9.59 1.81
C LEU A 118 -3.78 -10.82 0.92
N ALA A 119 -4.10 -10.63 -0.37
CA ALA A 119 -4.20 -11.72 -1.34
C ALA A 119 -2.89 -12.52 -1.51
N TYR A 120 -1.77 -11.98 -1.05
CA TYR A 120 -0.46 -12.65 -1.08
C TYR A 120 -0.35 -13.79 -0.07
N VAL A 121 -1.22 -13.83 0.95
CA VAL A 121 -1.22 -14.93 1.93
C VAL A 121 -1.38 -16.29 1.25
N GLN A 122 -2.18 -16.38 0.19
CA GLN A 122 -2.31 -17.62 -0.59
C GLN A 122 -0.95 -18.09 -1.16
N LYS A 123 -0.11 -17.17 -1.64
CA LYS A 123 1.24 -17.54 -2.14
C LYS A 123 2.15 -18.07 -1.03
N ILE A 124 1.98 -17.62 0.22
CA ILE A 124 2.73 -18.17 1.36
C ILE A 124 2.26 -19.60 1.68
N ILE A 125 0.94 -19.84 1.64
CA ILE A 125 0.34 -21.18 1.80
C ILE A 125 0.87 -22.12 0.72
N ASP A 126 0.81 -21.70 -0.54
CA ASP A 126 1.22 -22.51 -1.69
C ASP A 126 2.73 -22.84 -1.67
N ALA A 127 3.53 -21.95 -1.07
CA ALA A 127 4.97 -22.15 -0.89
C ALA A 127 5.32 -23.10 0.27
N ASP A 128 4.34 -23.51 1.09
CA ASP A 128 4.47 -24.35 2.30
C ASP A 128 5.70 -23.98 3.14
N VAL A 129 5.78 -22.72 3.55
CA VAL A 129 6.92 -22.23 4.33
C VAL A 129 7.08 -23.00 5.65
N GLU A 130 8.33 -23.22 6.07
CA GLU A 130 8.68 -24.00 7.26
C GLU A 130 8.60 -23.20 8.58
N PHE A 131 8.31 -21.90 8.51
CA PHE A 131 8.27 -20.99 9.66
C PHE A 131 6.86 -20.45 9.91
N SER A 132 6.60 -20.06 11.15
CA SER A 132 5.39 -19.33 11.55
C SER A 132 5.48 -17.86 11.18
N TYR A 133 4.36 -17.28 10.74
CA TYR A 133 4.30 -15.86 10.37
C TYR A 133 3.00 -15.20 10.82
N GLY A 134 3.06 -13.88 10.97
CA GLY A 134 1.91 -13.04 11.29
C GLY A 134 1.51 -12.15 10.13
N VAL A 135 0.29 -11.63 10.20
CA VAL A 135 -0.22 -10.56 9.33
C VAL A 135 -0.51 -9.39 10.24
N LEU A 136 0.10 -8.25 9.95
CA LEU A 136 0.02 -7.02 10.74
C LEU A 136 -0.50 -5.88 9.85
N PRO A 137 -1.18 -4.87 10.42
CA PRO A 137 -1.43 -3.62 9.72
C PRO A 137 -0.11 -2.92 9.38
N LEU A 138 -0.13 -2.06 8.35
CA LEU A 138 1.00 -1.16 8.08
C LEU A 138 1.31 -0.32 9.32
N PRO A 139 2.58 -0.01 9.59
CA PRO A 139 2.96 0.67 10.82
C PRO A 139 2.39 2.09 10.87
N LYS A 140 2.09 2.57 12.08
CA LYS A 140 1.83 3.99 12.35
C LYS A 140 3.09 4.84 12.15
N TYR A 141 2.92 6.12 11.82
CA TYR A 141 4.01 7.10 11.73
C TYR A 141 4.79 7.24 13.04
N ASP A 142 4.05 7.42 14.14
CA ASP A 142 4.57 7.52 15.50
C ASP A 142 3.54 6.97 16.50
N GLU A 143 3.81 7.13 17.80
CA GLU A 143 2.93 6.67 18.87
C GLU A 143 1.69 7.58 19.07
N ASN A 144 1.73 8.81 18.56
CA ASN A 144 0.64 9.78 18.68
C ASN A 144 -0.47 9.54 17.65
N GLN A 145 -0.16 8.84 16.56
CA GLN A 145 -1.18 8.42 15.60
C GLN A 145 -2.17 7.43 16.23
N GLU A 146 -3.43 7.86 16.43
CA GLU A 146 -4.45 7.05 17.11
C GLU A 146 -4.84 5.78 16.34
N LYS A 147 -5.08 5.92 15.03
CA LYS A 147 -5.63 4.85 14.19
C LYS A 147 -4.58 4.23 13.27
N TYR A 148 -4.79 2.99 12.89
CA TYR A 148 -4.10 2.38 11.76
C TYR A 148 -4.88 2.67 10.49
N TYR A 149 -4.17 2.92 9.39
CA TYR A 149 -4.78 3.12 8.08
C TYR A 149 -4.22 2.09 7.11
N ALA A 150 -5.11 1.39 6.41
CA ALA A 150 -4.76 0.38 5.43
C ALA A 150 -4.89 0.97 4.03
N ALA A 151 -3.79 0.98 3.28
CA ALA A 151 -3.80 1.42 1.90
C ALA A 151 -4.54 0.38 1.01
N CYS A 152 -5.41 0.87 0.14
CA CYS A 152 -5.96 0.05 -0.95
C CYS A 152 -5.23 0.39 -2.25
N THR A 153 -4.52 -0.58 -2.83
CA THR A 153 -3.88 -0.39 -4.13
C THR A 153 -4.91 -0.34 -5.24
N THR A 154 -4.79 0.65 -6.12
CA THR A 154 -5.71 0.83 -7.27
C THR A 154 -5.60 -0.29 -8.30
N TYR A 155 -4.49 -1.04 -8.30
CA TYR A 155 -4.32 -2.21 -9.16
C TYR A 155 -5.15 -3.43 -8.72
N MET A 156 -5.68 -3.43 -7.50
CA MET A 156 -6.52 -4.53 -6.97
C MET A 156 -7.85 -4.01 -6.41
N ALA A 157 -8.14 -2.72 -6.58
CA ALA A 157 -9.41 -2.14 -6.22
C ALA A 157 -10.39 -2.31 -7.40
N GLN A 158 -11.56 -2.87 -7.11
CA GLN A 158 -12.64 -2.98 -8.07
C GLN A 158 -13.74 -1.99 -7.70
N PHE A 159 -14.14 -1.17 -8.67
CA PHE A 159 -15.21 -0.19 -8.52
C PHE A 159 -16.29 -0.49 -9.56
N LEU A 160 -17.55 -0.33 -9.15
CA LEU A 160 -18.71 -0.49 -10.02
C LEU A 160 -19.35 0.89 -10.22
N ALA A 161 -19.75 1.19 -11.45
CA ALA A 161 -20.46 2.41 -11.80
C ALA A 161 -21.67 2.06 -12.67
N ILE A 162 -22.79 2.75 -12.44
CA ILE A 162 -24.01 2.64 -13.23
C ILE A 162 -24.04 3.83 -14.19
N PRO A 163 -24.02 3.61 -15.52
CA PRO A 163 -24.13 4.71 -16.48
C PRO A 163 -25.45 5.46 -16.34
N ILE A 164 -25.42 6.79 -16.49
CA ILE A 164 -26.63 7.64 -16.44
C ILE A 164 -27.65 7.31 -17.53
N THR A 165 -27.23 6.61 -18.58
CA THR A 165 -28.09 6.16 -19.68
C THR A 165 -28.94 4.94 -19.35
N VAL A 166 -28.73 4.30 -18.20
CA VAL A 166 -29.53 3.15 -17.76
C VAL A 166 -30.97 3.61 -17.49
N PRO A 167 -32.00 2.94 -18.07
CA PRO A 167 -33.38 3.28 -17.82
C PRO A 167 -33.73 3.21 -16.33
N THR A 168 -34.50 4.18 -15.84
CA THR A 168 -34.93 4.22 -14.44
C THR A 168 -35.67 2.95 -14.01
N ALA A 169 -36.39 2.31 -14.93
CA ALA A 169 -37.08 1.04 -14.69
C ALA A 169 -36.14 -0.12 -14.33
N ASP A 170 -34.87 -0.07 -14.73
CA ASP A 170 -33.87 -1.11 -14.46
C ASP A 170 -33.06 -0.82 -13.17
N LEU A 171 -33.13 0.40 -12.64
CA LEU A 171 -32.34 0.79 -11.47
C LEU A 171 -32.71 0.01 -10.21
N GLU A 172 -33.98 -0.38 -10.06
CA GLU A 172 -34.43 -1.17 -8.91
C GLU A 172 -33.79 -2.57 -8.91
N ILE A 173 -33.82 -3.28 -10.04
CA ILE A 173 -33.23 -4.62 -10.13
C ILE A 173 -31.70 -4.58 -10.04
N ILE A 174 -31.06 -3.57 -10.62
CA ILE A 174 -29.61 -3.36 -10.51
C ILE A 174 -29.23 -3.09 -9.05
N GLY A 175 -29.93 -2.17 -8.38
CA GLY A 175 -29.70 -1.86 -6.96
C GLY A 175 -29.86 -3.10 -6.08
N TYR A 176 -30.93 -3.86 -6.29
CA TYR A 176 -31.16 -5.12 -5.56
C TYR A 176 -30.04 -6.14 -5.78
N ALA A 177 -29.58 -6.32 -7.02
CA ALA A 177 -28.49 -7.23 -7.32
C ALA A 177 -27.16 -6.80 -6.66
N LEU A 178 -26.84 -5.50 -6.68
CA LEU A 178 -25.64 -4.96 -6.04
C LEU A 178 -25.67 -5.12 -4.52
N GLU A 179 -26.82 -4.88 -3.88
CA GLU A 179 -27.02 -5.12 -2.45
C GLU A 179 -26.84 -6.60 -2.10
N LEU A 180 -27.42 -7.52 -2.89
CA LEU A 180 -27.21 -8.96 -2.69
C LEU A 180 -25.74 -9.36 -2.85
N MET A 181 -25.04 -8.82 -3.86
CA MET A 181 -23.60 -9.05 -4.03
C MET A 181 -22.81 -8.56 -2.81
N GLY A 182 -23.12 -7.37 -2.29
CA GLY A 182 -22.50 -6.82 -1.09
C GLY A 182 -22.77 -7.68 0.16
N TYR A 183 -24.03 -8.07 0.36
CA TYR A 183 -24.46 -8.93 1.47
C TYR A 183 -23.74 -10.28 1.43
N TYR A 184 -23.82 -11.02 0.33
CA TYR A 184 -23.15 -12.32 0.24
C TYR A 184 -21.63 -12.21 0.22
N GLY A 185 -21.07 -11.10 -0.29
CA GLY A 185 -19.66 -10.79 -0.13
C GLY A 185 -19.25 -10.71 1.34
N LYS A 186 -20.01 -9.98 2.15
CA LYS A 186 -19.76 -9.87 3.59
C LYS A 186 -20.01 -11.18 4.34
N GLU A 187 -21.12 -11.87 4.07
CA GLU A 187 -21.54 -13.05 4.84
C GLU A 187 -20.76 -14.32 4.46
N LEU A 188 -20.32 -14.45 3.21
CA LEU A 188 -19.65 -15.66 2.72
C LEU A 188 -18.16 -15.46 2.48
N LEU A 189 -17.79 -14.38 1.76
CA LEU A 189 -16.39 -14.20 1.34
C LEU A 189 -15.50 -13.69 2.47
N THR A 190 -15.97 -12.76 3.32
CA THR A 190 -15.16 -12.26 4.44
C THR A 190 -14.78 -13.35 5.43
N PRO A 191 -15.69 -14.20 5.94
CA PRO A 191 -15.34 -15.30 6.85
C PRO A 191 -14.41 -16.32 6.19
N ALA A 192 -14.67 -16.69 4.93
CA ALA A 192 -13.79 -17.60 4.20
C ALA A 192 -12.38 -17.03 4.03
N PHE A 193 -12.25 -15.72 3.78
CA PHE A 193 -10.96 -15.06 3.68
C PHE A 193 -10.21 -15.05 5.02
N TYR A 194 -10.90 -14.77 6.11
CA TYR A 194 -10.34 -14.85 7.46
C TYR A 194 -9.88 -16.28 7.75
N GLU A 195 -10.71 -17.29 7.48
CA GLU A 195 -10.36 -18.70 7.70
C GLU A 195 -9.11 -19.11 6.90
N ILE A 196 -9.04 -18.77 5.61
CA ILE A 196 -7.85 -19.05 4.78
C ILE A 196 -6.62 -18.36 5.37
N THR A 197 -6.75 -17.08 5.71
CA THR A 197 -5.62 -16.28 6.23
C THR A 197 -5.15 -16.77 7.59
N MET A 198 -6.07 -17.19 8.46
CA MET A 198 -5.79 -17.71 9.79
C MET A 198 -5.15 -19.10 9.72
N LYS A 199 -5.65 -20.00 8.87
CA LYS A 199 -5.03 -21.31 8.61
C LYS A 199 -3.59 -21.18 8.12
N ALA A 200 -3.31 -20.13 7.37
CA ALA A 200 -2.00 -19.83 6.80
C ALA A 200 -0.92 -19.60 7.86
N LYS A 201 -1.28 -19.01 9.01
CA LYS A 201 -0.30 -18.48 9.99
C LYS A 201 0.51 -19.56 10.72
N LYS A 202 0.12 -20.84 10.68
CA LYS A 202 0.67 -21.92 11.55
C LYS A 202 0.83 -21.46 13.02
N MET A 203 0.03 -20.49 13.47
CA MET A 203 -0.02 -19.93 14.83
C MET A 203 -1.49 -19.82 15.25
N ASP A 204 -1.77 -20.31 16.45
CA ASP A 204 -3.11 -20.46 17.02
C ASP A 204 -3.34 -19.33 18.04
N ASP A 205 -3.51 -18.08 17.56
CA ASP A 205 -3.75 -16.93 18.44
C ASP A 205 -4.97 -16.08 18.06
N ALA A 206 -5.70 -15.62 19.07
CA ALA A 206 -6.83 -14.70 18.94
C ALA A 206 -6.38 -13.28 18.50
N GLN A 207 -5.09 -12.96 18.66
CA GLN A 207 -4.53 -11.67 18.27
C GLN A 207 -4.51 -11.47 16.75
N SER A 208 -4.49 -12.58 16.00
CA SER A 208 -4.43 -12.58 14.55
C SER A 208 -5.71 -12.11 13.87
N GLU A 209 -6.88 -12.36 14.48
CA GLU A 209 -8.18 -11.88 13.99
C GLU A 209 -8.32 -10.37 14.21
N GLU A 210 -7.92 -9.87 15.38
CA GLU A 210 -7.89 -8.44 15.71
C GLU A 210 -7.05 -7.64 14.70
N MET A 211 -5.91 -8.17 14.26
CA MET A 211 -5.08 -7.50 13.24
C MET A 211 -5.79 -7.40 11.88
N LEU A 212 -6.56 -8.42 11.50
CA LEU A 212 -7.36 -8.37 10.28
C LEU A 212 -8.49 -7.35 10.41
N ASP A 213 -9.17 -7.29 11.55
CA ASP A 213 -10.21 -6.30 11.81
C ASP A 213 -9.67 -4.87 11.71
N ILE A 214 -8.47 -4.62 12.23
CA ILE A 214 -7.79 -3.33 12.08
C ILE A 214 -7.54 -3.00 10.60
N ILE A 215 -7.07 -3.96 9.81
CA ILE A 215 -6.77 -3.78 8.38
C ILE A 215 -8.06 -3.53 7.57
N PHE A 216 -9.13 -4.27 7.85
CA PHE A 216 -10.40 -4.14 7.13
C PHE A 216 -11.23 -2.94 7.58
N GLY A 217 -11.10 -2.52 8.84
CA GLY A 217 -11.88 -1.43 9.44
C GLY A 217 -11.48 -0.02 9.00
N ASN A 218 -10.25 0.18 8.52
CA ASN A 218 -9.75 1.53 8.17
C ASN A 218 -9.05 1.56 6.79
N LYS A 219 -9.79 1.19 5.74
CA LYS A 219 -9.28 1.30 4.36
C LYS A 219 -9.30 2.73 3.87
N VAL A 220 -8.20 3.15 3.26
CA VAL A 220 -8.05 4.50 2.71
C VAL A 220 -7.75 4.43 1.21
N PHE A 221 -8.47 5.26 0.46
CA PHE A 221 -8.24 5.51 -0.95
C PHE A 221 -7.72 6.94 -1.12
N ASP A 222 -6.59 7.09 -1.79
CA ASP A 222 -6.04 8.39 -2.17
C ASP A 222 -6.43 8.69 -3.62
N LEU A 223 -7.09 9.82 -3.85
CA LEU A 223 -7.53 10.20 -5.19
C LEU A 223 -6.37 10.44 -6.16
N ALA A 224 -5.17 10.81 -5.65
CA ALA A 224 -3.97 10.86 -6.49
C ALA A 224 -3.63 9.49 -7.06
N SER A 225 -3.92 8.40 -6.34
CA SER A 225 -3.72 7.05 -6.83
C SER A 225 -4.83 6.61 -7.78
N VAL A 226 -6.08 6.93 -7.43
CA VAL A 226 -7.28 6.47 -8.16
C VAL A 226 -7.36 7.11 -9.53
N PHE A 227 -7.22 8.43 -9.60
CA PHE A 227 -7.30 9.17 -10.86
C PHE A 227 -5.95 9.39 -11.54
N ASN A 228 -4.85 9.09 -10.84
CA ASN A 228 -3.49 9.29 -11.33
C ASN A 228 -3.25 10.72 -11.87
N TYR A 229 -3.74 11.72 -11.15
CA TYR A 229 -3.64 13.15 -11.48
C TYR A 229 -2.21 13.54 -11.84
N ASP A 230 -1.98 13.94 -13.09
CA ASP A 230 -0.65 14.23 -13.65
C ASP A 230 0.43 13.20 -13.25
N ASN A 231 0.15 11.89 -13.33
CA ASN A 231 1.07 10.83 -12.92
C ASN A 231 1.48 10.89 -11.42
N ALA A 232 0.64 11.41 -10.53
CA ALA A 232 0.92 11.53 -9.09
C ALA A 232 1.10 10.17 -8.41
N LEU A 233 0.44 9.09 -8.89
CA LEU A 233 0.59 7.73 -8.37
C LEU A 233 2.06 7.29 -8.27
N TYR A 234 2.90 7.75 -9.21
CA TYR A 234 4.30 7.36 -9.29
C TYR A 234 5.26 8.34 -8.59
N LEU A 235 4.77 9.40 -7.93
CA LEU A 235 5.64 10.41 -7.31
C LEU A 235 6.59 9.78 -6.28
N TYR A 236 6.06 9.17 -5.22
CA TYR A 236 6.86 8.52 -4.16
C TYR A 236 7.67 7.35 -4.71
N THR A 237 7.04 6.53 -5.55
CA THR A 237 7.64 5.40 -6.23
C THR A 237 8.93 5.75 -6.98
N ASN A 238 8.89 6.83 -7.78
CA ASN A 238 10.04 7.28 -8.56
C ASN A 238 11.15 7.83 -7.68
N ILE A 239 10.81 8.54 -6.60
CA ILE A 239 11.78 9.08 -5.65
C ILE A 239 12.50 7.95 -4.91
N ILE A 240 11.77 6.97 -4.39
CA ILE A 240 12.37 5.79 -3.74
C ILE A 240 13.23 5.01 -4.75
N GLY A 241 12.72 4.82 -5.96
CA GLY A 241 13.42 4.13 -7.04
C GLY A 241 14.73 4.81 -7.46
N SER A 242 14.81 6.15 -7.38
CA SER A 242 16.03 6.91 -7.66
C SER A 242 17.10 6.71 -6.57
N GLY A 243 16.68 6.48 -5.32
CA GLY A 243 17.58 6.42 -4.16
C GLY A 243 18.07 7.80 -3.71
N THR A 244 17.44 8.89 -4.14
CA THR A 244 17.70 10.24 -3.64
C THR A 244 16.38 10.90 -3.25
N ASN A 245 16.27 11.40 -2.02
CA ASN A 245 15.04 12.05 -1.55
C ASN A 245 14.89 13.43 -2.18
N THR A 246 14.11 13.50 -3.26
CA THR A 246 13.82 14.74 -4.00
C THR A 246 12.39 15.20 -3.81
N LEU A 247 11.70 14.80 -2.73
CA LEU A 247 10.27 15.07 -2.58
C LEU A 247 9.93 16.56 -2.62
N ALA A 248 10.65 17.40 -1.86
CA ALA A 248 10.37 18.84 -1.82
C ALA A 248 10.46 19.50 -3.21
N SER A 249 11.54 19.26 -3.96
CA SER A 249 11.71 19.82 -5.31
C SER A 249 10.76 19.20 -6.34
N SER A 250 10.42 17.91 -6.18
CA SER A 250 9.44 17.23 -7.04
C SER A 250 8.02 17.75 -6.79
N ALA A 251 7.67 18.05 -5.54
CA ALA A 251 6.40 18.66 -5.16
C ALA A 251 6.31 20.09 -5.69
N GLU A 252 7.34 20.91 -5.50
CA GLU A 252 7.40 22.28 -6.01
C GLU A 252 7.22 22.35 -7.52
N SER A 253 7.90 21.48 -8.27
CA SER A 253 7.83 21.48 -9.74
C SER A 253 6.52 20.92 -10.30
N ARG A 254 5.78 20.10 -9.55
CA ARG A 254 4.59 19.37 -10.07
C ARG A 254 3.27 19.82 -9.47
N ALA A 255 3.26 20.51 -8.32
CA ALA A 255 2.03 20.83 -7.59
C ALA A 255 1.00 21.56 -8.45
N THR A 256 1.42 22.57 -9.21
CA THR A 256 0.54 23.32 -10.12
C THR A 256 -0.09 22.43 -11.19
N ALA A 257 0.68 21.52 -11.78
CA ALA A 257 0.17 20.61 -12.81
C ALA A 257 -0.80 19.59 -12.24
N ILE A 258 -0.48 19.00 -11.08
CA ILE A 258 -1.36 18.06 -10.38
C ILE A 258 -2.67 18.76 -9.98
N GLN A 259 -2.60 19.91 -9.32
CA GLN A 259 -3.80 20.66 -8.90
C GLN A 259 -4.66 21.03 -10.09
N LYS A 260 -4.07 21.46 -11.21
CA LYS A 260 -4.83 21.72 -12.44
C LYS A 260 -5.63 20.48 -12.90
N THR A 261 -5.06 19.28 -12.85
CA THR A 261 -5.80 18.06 -13.24
C THR A 261 -6.88 17.66 -12.24
N VAL A 262 -6.74 18.05 -10.97
CA VAL A 262 -7.79 17.93 -9.95
C VAL A 262 -8.94 18.88 -10.29
N ASP A 263 -8.65 20.16 -10.55
CA ASP A 263 -9.64 21.19 -10.91
C ASP A 263 -10.39 20.82 -12.19
N ASP A 264 -9.68 20.39 -13.23
CA ASP A 264 -10.27 19.94 -14.49
C ASP A 264 -11.20 18.71 -14.28
N SER A 265 -10.92 17.88 -13.26
CA SER A 265 -11.79 16.74 -12.92
C SER A 265 -13.02 17.18 -12.16
N ILE A 266 -12.91 18.14 -11.24
CA ILE A 266 -14.06 18.77 -10.57
C ILE A 266 -15.04 19.34 -11.60
N GLU A 267 -14.54 20.10 -12.59
CA GLU A 267 -15.39 20.70 -13.62
C GLU A 267 -16.08 19.65 -14.49
N LYS A 268 -15.41 18.53 -14.79
CA LYS A 268 -16.05 17.40 -15.49
C LYS A 268 -17.18 16.78 -14.67
N PHE A 269 -17.01 16.62 -13.36
CA PHE A 269 -18.07 16.08 -12.51
C PHE A 269 -19.27 17.03 -12.40
N LYS A 270 -19.03 18.34 -12.24
CA LYS A 270 -20.11 19.35 -12.23
C LYS A 270 -20.92 19.36 -13.53
N ALA A 271 -20.28 19.08 -14.66
CA ALA A 271 -20.95 19.00 -15.95
C ALA A 271 -21.84 17.75 -16.13
N ILE A 272 -21.68 16.71 -15.30
CA ILE A 272 -22.55 15.51 -15.32
C ILE A 272 -23.85 15.77 -14.57
N GLU A 273 -23.85 16.69 -13.60
CA GLU A 273 -25.03 17.05 -12.80
C GLU A 273 -25.97 18.05 -13.50
N GLN A 274 -25.58 18.56 -14.67
CA GLN A 274 -26.37 19.47 -15.52
C GLN A 274 -27.05 18.72 -16.66
#